data_AF-A0A7W8YM67-F1
#
_entry.id   AF-A0A7W8YM67-F1
#
_cell.length_a   1.000
_cell.length_b   1.000
_cell.length_c   1.000
_cell.angle_alpha   90.00
_cell.angle_beta   90.00
_cell.angle_gamma   90.00
#
_symmetry.space_group_name_H-M   'P 1'
#
loop_
_entity.id
_entity.type
_entity.pdbx_description
1 polymer ?
#
loop_
_entity_poly.entity_id
_entity_poly.type
_entity_poly.pdbx_seq_one_letter_code
_entity_poly.pdbx_strand_id
1 'polypeptide(L)'
;MSANKKPRKRYSPKPAVLPPGMRRAIAFEMPGFQASEAMGKGHFQEQHVYDLLSNADMARRIAPDGHAILPVAQVMVEAIAEIQARAQRTGTFGVNGDEMRVLSEGIGKTMVFLRGVSNADIARASMAAISEFNRTGVLRV
;
A
#
# COMPACT_ATOMS: atom_id res chain seq x y z
N MET A 1 -16.36 -13.41 -49.45
CA MET A 1 -16.72 -12.31 -48.53
C MET A 1 -15.93 -12.48 -47.23
N SER A 2 -14.81 -11.76 -47.06
CA SER A 2 -13.99 -11.83 -45.85
C SER A 2 -14.57 -10.92 -44.76
N ALA A 3 -15.05 -11.51 -43.67
CA ALA A 3 -15.62 -10.76 -42.55
C ALA A 3 -14.52 -9.97 -41.81
N ASN A 4 -14.60 -8.64 -41.91
CA ASN A 4 -13.78 -7.68 -41.18
C ASN A 4 -14.14 -7.69 -39.68
N LYS A 5 -13.74 -8.73 -38.93
CA LYS A 5 -13.85 -8.72 -37.46
C LYS A 5 -12.68 -7.91 -36.89
N LYS A 6 -12.91 -6.65 -36.55
CA LYS A 6 -11.97 -5.83 -35.77
C LYS A 6 -11.54 -6.64 -34.53
N PRO A 7 -10.24 -6.72 -34.21
CA PRO A 7 -9.77 -7.45 -33.05
C PRO A 7 -10.47 -6.91 -31.80
N ARG A 8 -11.08 -7.81 -31.02
CA ARG A 8 -11.74 -7.44 -29.76
C ARG A 8 -10.68 -6.79 -28.85
N LYS A 9 -10.89 -5.53 -28.47
CA LYS A 9 -10.06 -4.85 -27.47
C LYS A 9 -9.96 -5.76 -26.24
N ARG A 10 -8.74 -6.11 -25.84
CA ARG A 10 -8.48 -6.89 -24.63
C ARG A 10 -9.16 -6.17 -23.46
N TYR A 11 -9.99 -6.89 -22.71
CA TYR A 11 -10.65 -6.32 -21.54
C TYR A 11 -9.58 -5.82 -20.56
N SER A 12 -9.63 -4.52 -20.27
CA SER A 12 -8.89 -3.91 -19.17
C SER A 12 -9.94 -3.46 -18.15
N PRO A 13 -9.90 -3.99 -16.91
CA PRO A 13 -10.80 -3.52 -15.88
C PRO A 13 -10.57 -2.02 -15.70
N LYS A 14 -11.65 -1.24 -15.80
CA LYS A 14 -11.60 0.16 -15.42
C LYS A 14 -11.28 0.21 -13.93
N PRO A 15 -10.36 1.07 -13.47
CA PRO A 15 -10.08 1.17 -12.06
C PRO A 15 -11.37 1.44 -11.29
N ALA A 16 -11.55 0.80 -10.13
CA ALA A 16 -12.60 1.16 -9.21
C ALA A 16 -12.24 2.53 -8.63
N VAL A 17 -12.83 3.58 -9.20
CA VAL A 17 -12.54 4.98 -8.88
C VAL A 17 -13.65 5.49 -7.98
N LEU A 18 -13.31 5.89 -6.75
CA LEU A 18 -14.23 6.65 -5.91
C LEU A 18 -14.63 7.95 -6.62
N PRO A 19 -15.89 8.40 -6.50
CA PRO A 19 -16.33 9.68 -7.06
C PRO A 19 -15.39 10.84 -6.68
N PRO A 20 -15.19 11.84 -7.57
CA PRO A 20 -14.33 12.99 -7.29
C PRO A 20 -14.67 13.64 -5.94
N GLY A 21 -13.67 13.87 -5.09
CA GLY A 21 -13.83 14.54 -3.79
C GLY A 21 -14.17 13.60 -2.61
N MET A 22 -14.69 12.40 -2.86
CA MET A 22 -15.13 11.48 -1.78
C MET A 22 -13.96 10.98 -0.92
N ARG A 23 -12.76 10.87 -1.49
CA ARG A 23 -11.56 10.40 -0.79
C ARG A 23 -11.02 11.38 0.27
N ARG A 24 -11.26 12.68 0.09
CA ARG A 24 -10.96 13.70 1.11
C ARG A 24 -11.97 13.66 2.26
N ALA A 25 -13.21 13.26 1.97
CA ALA A 25 -14.30 13.19 2.93
C ALA A 25 -14.24 11.91 3.80
N ILE A 26 -13.70 10.80 3.27
CA ILE A 26 -13.52 9.55 4.03
C ILE A 26 -12.24 9.66 4.87
N ALA A 27 -12.41 10.21 6.08
CA ALA A 27 -11.30 10.39 7.02
C ALA A 27 -10.91 9.12 7.79
N PHE A 28 -11.71 8.04 7.75
CA PHE A 28 -11.61 6.97 8.76
C PHE A 28 -11.52 5.52 8.28
N GLU A 29 -11.64 5.20 6.99
CA GLU A 29 -11.67 3.79 6.55
C GLU A 29 -10.65 3.48 5.46
N MET A 30 -9.37 3.42 5.84
CA MET A 30 -8.35 2.79 5.00
C MET A 30 -7.79 1.58 5.75
N PRO A 31 -7.46 0.47 5.06
CA PRO A 31 -6.84 -0.71 5.68
C PRO A 31 -5.62 -0.38 6.55
N GLY A 32 -4.83 0.61 6.15
CA GLY A 32 -3.70 1.10 6.94
C GLY A 32 -4.08 1.71 8.30
N PHE A 33 -5.23 2.38 8.41
CA PHE A 33 -5.71 2.93 9.69
C PHE A 33 -6.18 1.80 10.61
N GLN A 34 -6.91 0.82 10.07
CA GLN A 34 -7.33 -0.37 10.83
C GLN A 34 -6.10 -1.15 11.33
N ALA A 35 -5.08 -1.32 10.48
CA ALA A 35 -3.83 -1.93 10.89
C ALA A 35 -3.14 -1.11 11.99
N SER A 36 -3.20 0.22 11.92
CA SER A 36 -2.67 1.09 12.97
C SER A 36 -3.42 0.97 14.30
N GLU A 37 -4.74 0.81 14.28
CA GLU A 37 -5.52 0.60 15.50
C GLU A 37 -5.30 -0.79 16.10
N ALA A 38 -4.98 -1.77 15.27
CA ALA A 38 -4.65 -3.14 15.69
C ALA A 38 -3.25 -3.23 16.33
N MET A 39 -2.33 -2.32 15.97
CA MET A 39 -1.03 -2.21 16.63
C MET A 39 -1.23 -1.92 18.13
N GLY A 40 -0.71 -2.80 18.98
CA GLY A 40 -0.80 -2.66 20.45
C GLY A 40 -2.06 -3.26 21.10
N LYS A 41 -3.02 -3.78 20.33
CA LYS A 41 -4.26 -4.37 20.90
C LYS A 41 -4.32 -5.90 20.88
N GLY A 42 -3.18 -6.59 20.78
CA GLY A 42 -3.07 -8.05 20.87
C GLY A 42 -3.67 -8.85 19.71
N HIS A 43 -4.37 -8.21 18.77
CA HIS A 43 -4.92 -8.80 17.56
C HIS A 43 -4.15 -8.40 16.30
N PHE A 44 -2.86 -8.08 16.46
CA PHE A 44 -1.98 -7.80 15.32
C PHE A 44 -1.74 -9.10 14.54
N GLN A 45 -2.06 -9.10 13.25
CA GLN A 45 -2.08 -10.27 12.39
C GLN A 45 -1.32 -9.97 11.09
N GLU A 46 -1.00 -11.03 10.36
CA GLU A 46 -0.30 -10.95 9.08
C GLU A 46 -0.97 -9.98 8.10
N GLN A 47 -2.30 -9.98 8.02
CA GLN A 47 -3.05 -9.06 7.16
C GLN A 47 -2.72 -7.59 7.44
N HIS A 48 -2.58 -7.22 8.71
CA HIS A 48 -2.24 -5.84 9.10
C HIS A 48 -0.84 -5.44 8.65
N VAL A 49 0.10 -6.39 8.64
CA VAL A 49 1.45 -6.17 8.09
C VAL A 49 1.37 -5.87 6.59
N TYR A 50 0.58 -6.63 5.84
CA TYR A 50 0.39 -6.38 4.41
C TYR A 50 -0.34 -5.07 4.12
N ASP A 51 -1.31 -4.68 4.95
CA ASP A 51 -2.02 -3.41 4.80
C ASP A 51 -1.08 -2.20 5.02
N LEU A 52 -0.20 -2.28 6.04
CA LEU A 52 0.83 -1.26 6.29
C LEU A 52 1.87 -1.23 5.17
N LEU A 53 2.28 -2.39 4.66
CA LEU A 53 3.27 -2.50 3.60
C LEU A 53 2.74 -1.91 2.29
N SER A 54 1.52 -2.30 1.92
CA SER A 54 0.82 -1.80 0.74
C SER A 54 0.68 -0.28 0.79
N ASN A 55 0.40 0.28 1.97
CA ASN A 55 0.30 1.73 2.13
C ASN A 55 1.66 2.44 1.90
N ALA A 56 2.74 1.93 2.51
CA ALA A 56 4.07 2.50 2.36
C ALA A 56 4.62 2.35 0.94
N ASP A 57 4.47 1.17 0.32
CA ASP A 57 4.86 0.91 -1.07
C ASP A 57 4.09 1.82 -2.05
N MET A 58 2.77 1.97 -1.87
CA MET A 58 1.97 2.87 -2.69
C MET A 58 2.47 4.31 -2.59
N ALA A 59 2.83 4.78 -1.39
CA ALA A 59 3.39 6.11 -1.21
C ALA A 59 4.73 6.27 -1.94
N ARG A 60 5.62 5.26 -1.89
CA ARG A 60 6.91 5.27 -2.60
C ARG A 60 6.76 5.29 -4.11
N ARG A 61 5.83 4.50 -4.66
CA ARG A 61 5.61 4.39 -6.11
C ARG A 61 5.04 5.66 -6.74
N ILE A 62 4.33 6.46 -5.96
CA ILE A 62 3.60 7.64 -6.46
C ILE A 62 4.37 8.93 -6.19
N ALA A 63 5.10 8.99 -5.08
CA ALA A 63 5.81 10.19 -4.67
C ALA A 63 6.86 10.61 -5.71
N PRO A 64 6.91 11.92 -6.07
CA PRO A 64 8.00 12.44 -6.90
C PRO A 64 9.36 12.27 -6.22
N ASP A 65 10.41 12.22 -7.02
CA ASP A 65 11.79 12.18 -6.52
C ASP A 65 12.06 13.36 -5.58
N GLY A 66 12.68 13.07 -4.43
CA GLY A 66 12.98 14.07 -3.40
C GLY A 66 11.80 14.48 -2.52
N HIS A 67 10.60 13.93 -2.72
CA HIS A 67 9.45 14.24 -1.87
C HIS A 67 9.66 13.74 -0.43
N ALA A 68 9.30 14.56 0.56
CA ALA A 68 9.53 14.28 1.98
C ALA A 68 8.83 13.01 2.52
N ILE A 69 7.87 12.45 1.77
CA ILE A 69 7.20 11.20 2.14
C ILE A 69 8.06 9.95 1.86
N LEU A 70 9.00 10.05 0.92
CA LEU A 70 9.87 8.93 0.55
C LEU A 70 10.66 8.37 1.73
N PRO A 71 11.39 9.17 2.52
CA PRO A 71 12.12 8.63 3.68
C PRO A 71 11.18 8.05 4.74
N VAL A 72 9.99 8.63 4.93
CA VAL A 72 8.99 8.10 5.87
C VAL A 72 8.52 6.71 5.43
N ALA A 73 8.14 6.58 4.16
CA ALA A 73 7.66 5.33 3.61
C ALA A 73 8.77 4.26 3.56
N GLN A 74 10.02 4.66 3.30
CA GLN A 74 11.18 3.76 3.36
C GLN A 74 11.37 3.18 4.77
N VAL A 75 11.36 4.03 5.80
CA VAL A 75 11.53 3.59 7.20
C VAL A 75 10.37 2.67 7.65
N MET A 76 9.15 2.91 7.17
CA MET A 76 8.03 1.97 7.40
C MET A 76 8.26 0.61 6.74
N VAL A 77 8.76 0.57 5.50
CA VAL A 77 9.07 -0.69 4.79
C VAL A 77 10.12 -1.48 5.54
N GLU A 78 11.18 -0.82 6.02
CA GLU A 78 12.25 -1.45 6.79
C GLU A 78 11.74 -2.05 8.09
N ALA A 79 10.94 -1.28 8.85
CA ALA A 79 10.30 -1.78 10.07
C ALA A 79 9.39 -3.00 9.80
N ILE A 80 8.65 -2.99 8.69
CA ILE A 80 7.81 -4.13 8.29
C ILE A 80 8.66 -5.35 7.92
N ALA A 81 9.77 -5.16 7.20
CA ALA A 81 10.68 -6.25 6.85
C ALA A 81 11.26 -6.91 8.11
N GLU A 82 11.59 -6.12 9.14
CA GLU A 82 12.03 -6.64 10.44
C GLU A 82 10.93 -7.44 11.16
N ILE A 83 9.69 -6.94 11.16
CA ILE A 83 8.54 -7.65 11.72
C ILE A 83 8.33 -8.98 11.00
N GLN A 84 8.37 -9.00 9.67
CA GLN A 84 8.22 -10.23 8.88
C GLN A 84 9.36 -11.21 9.13
N ALA A 85 10.61 -10.74 9.16
CA ALA A 85 11.78 -11.59 9.45
C ALA A 85 11.75 -12.16 10.88
N ARG A 86 11.20 -11.41 11.85
CA ARG A 86 10.95 -11.93 13.20
C ARG A 86 9.81 -12.94 13.21
N ALA A 87 8.69 -12.65 12.57
CA ALA A 87 7.55 -13.56 12.50
C ALA A 87 7.90 -14.91 11.83
N GLN A 88 8.77 -14.91 10.82
CA GLN A 88 9.30 -16.15 10.23
C GLN A 88 10.08 -17.01 11.23
N ARG A 89 10.76 -16.39 12.20
CA ARG A 89 11.54 -17.09 13.23
C ARG A 89 10.69 -17.52 14.43
N THR A 90 9.72 -16.70 14.84
CA THR A 90 8.93 -16.94 16.06
C THR A 90 7.56 -17.56 15.80
N GLY A 91 7.11 -17.59 14.55
CA GLY A 91 5.77 -18.04 14.16
C GLY A 91 4.64 -17.07 14.54
N THR A 92 4.97 -15.87 15.02
CA THR A 92 4.01 -14.90 15.55
C THR A 92 4.27 -13.50 15.03
N PHE A 93 3.21 -12.81 14.59
CA PHE A 93 3.28 -11.41 14.23
C PHE A 93 3.14 -10.55 15.49
N GLY A 94 4.12 -9.69 15.70
CA GLY A 94 4.14 -8.79 16.85
C GLY A 94 5.00 -7.58 16.55
N VAL A 95 4.65 -6.47 17.18
CA VAL A 95 5.28 -5.16 17.00
C VAL A 95 5.94 -4.78 18.32
N ASN A 96 7.21 -4.34 18.29
CA ASN A 96 7.86 -3.77 19.46
C ASN A 96 7.52 -2.26 19.60
N GLY A 97 7.98 -1.62 20.68
CA GLY A 97 7.67 -0.21 20.95
C GLY A 97 8.19 0.77 19.89
N ASP A 98 9.39 0.53 19.36
CA ASP A 98 10.01 1.39 18.35
C ASP A 98 9.34 1.25 16.98
N GLU A 99 9.08 0.02 16.56
CA GLU A 99 8.32 -0.29 15.35
C GLU A 99 6.90 0.27 15.44
N MET A 100 6.23 0.15 16.59
CA MET A 100 4.91 0.72 16.78
C MET A 100 4.94 2.24 16.65
N ARG A 101 5.96 2.91 17.18
CA ARG A 101 6.15 4.36 17.04
C ARG A 101 6.34 4.75 15.58
N VAL A 102 7.26 4.07 14.88
CA VAL A 102 7.57 4.29 13.46
C VAL A 102 6.34 4.10 12.58
N LEU A 103 5.64 2.98 12.75
CA LEU A 103 4.50 2.63 11.91
C LEU A 103 3.29 3.52 12.19
N SER A 104 3.03 3.89 13.44
CA SER A 104 1.90 4.75 13.82
C SER A 104 2.11 6.20 13.36
N GLU A 105 3.34 6.71 13.42
CA GLU A 105 3.66 8.03 12.89
C GLU A 105 3.68 8.04 11.35
N GLY A 106 4.29 7.01 10.77
CA GLY A 106 4.44 6.86 9.34
C GLY A 106 3.09 6.74 8.63
N ILE A 107 2.20 5.90 9.15
CA ILE A 107 0.90 5.64 8.54
C ILE A 107 0.02 6.89 8.45
N GLY A 108 0.08 7.75 9.48
CA GLY A 108 -0.63 9.04 9.46
C GLY A 108 -0.13 9.92 8.31
N LYS A 109 1.19 10.02 8.13
CA LYS A 109 1.82 10.84 7.08
C LYS A 109 1.55 10.27 5.68
N THR A 110 1.70 8.97 5.48
CA THR A 110 1.48 8.33 4.17
C THR A 110 0.01 8.34 3.78
N MET A 111 -0.92 8.17 4.73
CA MET A 111 -2.36 8.32 4.45
C MET A 111 -2.73 9.74 4.03
N VAL A 112 -2.20 10.76 4.71
CA VAL A 112 -2.43 12.17 4.33
C VAL A 112 -1.91 12.43 2.92
N PHE A 113 -0.72 11.94 2.59
CA PHE A 113 -0.17 12.03 1.24
C PHE A 113 -1.08 11.35 0.21
N LEU A 114 -1.45 10.09 0.42
CA LEU A 114 -2.26 9.31 -0.51
C LEU A 114 -3.68 9.85 -0.71
N ARG A 115 -4.24 10.60 0.25
CA ARG A 115 -5.51 11.33 0.08
C ARG A 115 -5.41 12.49 -0.90
N GLY A 116 -4.21 13.06 -1.06
CA GLY A 116 -3.92 14.12 -2.03
C GLY A 116 -3.71 13.60 -3.46
N VAL A 117 -3.48 12.31 -3.62
CA VAL A 117 -3.13 11.67 -4.89
C VAL A 117 -4.38 11.37 -5.73
N SER A 118 -4.26 11.53 -7.06
CA SER A 118 -5.34 11.22 -7.99
C SER A 118 -5.63 9.72 -8.06
N ASN A 119 -6.89 9.34 -8.30
CA ASN A 119 -7.24 7.92 -8.48
C ASN A 119 -6.56 7.30 -9.71
N ALA A 120 -6.19 8.12 -10.71
CA ALA A 120 -5.45 7.67 -11.88
C ALA A 120 -4.01 7.27 -11.53
N ASP A 121 -3.34 8.04 -10.66
CA ASP A 121 -1.99 7.72 -10.18
C ASP A 121 -1.99 6.45 -9.33
N ILE A 122 -2.98 6.32 -8.43
CA ILE A 122 -3.11 5.11 -7.60
C ILE A 122 -3.35 3.89 -8.49
N ALA A 123 -4.23 4.00 -9.49
CA ALA A 123 -4.49 2.91 -10.42
C ALA A 123 -3.23 2.53 -11.22
N ARG A 124 -2.46 3.52 -11.71
CA ARG A 124 -1.20 3.26 -12.42
C ARG A 124 -0.18 2.56 -11.53
N ALA A 125 0.04 3.05 -10.31
CA ALA A 125 0.95 2.46 -9.35
C ALA A 125 0.53 1.02 -8.97
N SER A 126 -0.76 0.80 -8.72
CA SER A 126 -1.31 -0.54 -8.42
C SER A 126 -1.08 -1.52 -9.57
N MET A 127 -1.34 -1.10 -10.82
CA MET A 127 -1.13 -1.94 -11.99
C MET A 127 0.35 -2.24 -12.23
N ALA A 128 1.23 -1.28 -11.96
CA ALA A 128 2.69 -1.48 -12.03
C ALA A 128 3.16 -2.51 -10.99
N ALA A 129 2.67 -2.42 -9.75
CA ALA A 129 2.98 -3.38 -8.68
C ALA A 129 2.52 -4.80 -9.05
N ILE A 130 1.29 -4.96 -9.56
CA ILE A 130 0.79 -6.26 -10.04
C ILE A 130 1.64 -6.80 -11.20
N SER A 131 2.01 -5.93 -12.15
CA SER A 131 2.85 -6.32 -13.29
C SER A 131 4.24 -6.79 -12.84
N GLU A 132 4.81 -6.12 -11.84
CA GLU A 132 6.10 -6.48 -11.26
C GLU A 132 6.03 -7.82 -10.54
N PHE A 133 5.01 -8.02 -9.70
CA PHE A 133 4.76 -9.28 -9.01
C PHE A 133 4.58 -10.43 -10.01
N ASN A 134 3.75 -10.25 -11.04
CA ASN A 134 3.55 -11.26 -12.08
C ASN A 134 4.84 -11.63 -12.82
N ARG A 135 5.78 -10.69 -12.94
CA ARG A 135 7.06 -10.92 -13.64
C ARG A 135 8.10 -11.61 -12.76
N THR A 136 8.15 -11.26 -11.48
CA THR A 136 9.25 -11.62 -10.59
C THR A 136 8.87 -12.58 -9.47
N GLY A 137 7.58 -12.81 -9.26
CA GLY A 137 7.04 -13.58 -8.13
C GLY A 137 7.15 -12.88 -6.78
N VAL A 138 7.68 -11.64 -6.75
CA VAL A 138 7.97 -10.89 -5.51
C VAL A 138 7.66 -9.41 -5.75
N LEU A 139 7.09 -8.72 -4.76
CA LEU A 139 7.07 -7.26 -4.77
C LEU A 139 8.44 -6.79 -4.29
N ARG A 140 9.27 -6.19 -5.16
CA ARG A 140 10.52 -5.57 -4.70
C ARG A 140 10.14 -4.28 -3.99
N VAL A 141 10.29 -4.30 -2.69
CA VAL A 141 10.20 -3.12 -1.82
C VAL A 141 11.60 -2.55 -1.67
#